data_AF-A0A1X9SMF8-F1
#
_entry.id   AF-A0A1X9SMF8-F1
#
_cell.length_a   1.000
_cell.length_b   1.000
_cell.length_c   1.000
_cell.angle_alpha   90.00
_cell.angle_beta   90.00
_cell.angle_gamma   90.00
#
_symmetry.space_group_name_H-M   'P 1'
#
loop_
_entity.id
_entity.type
_entity.pdbx_description
1 polymer ?
#
loop_
_entity_poly.entity_id
_entity_poly.type
_entity_poly.pdbx_seq_one_letter_code
_entity_poly.pdbx_strand_id
1 'polypeptide(L)' 'MNWLDDFKSALVSENLDRIEYLINNYPPKLSQEELECTASLLKGAIELFKKKQKELEVELNKVKKAKKYDL' A
#
# COMPACT_ATOMS: atom_id res chain seq x y z
N MET A 1 9.66 -19.09 -5.21
CA MET A 1 8.74 -17.97 -4.90
C MET A 1 9.23 -16.76 -5.67
N ASN A 2 8.39 -16.16 -6.50
CA ASN A 2 8.75 -14.98 -7.27
C ASN A 2 8.25 -13.74 -6.50
N TRP A 3 9.17 -13.00 -5.89
CA TRP A 3 8.84 -11.83 -5.07
C TRP A 3 7.97 -10.82 -5.83
N LEU A 4 8.22 -10.67 -7.14
CA LEU A 4 7.47 -9.75 -8.00
C LEU A 4 6.00 -10.18 -8.17
N ASP A 5 5.75 -11.47 -8.31
CA ASP A 5 4.38 -11.98 -8.45
C ASP A 5 3.62 -11.85 -7.13
N ASP A 6 4.27 -12.12 -6.00
CA ASP A 6 3.73 -11.86 -4.67
C ASP A 6 3.40 -10.38 -4.47
N PHE A 7 4.26 -9.47 -4.97
CA PHE A 7 4.06 -8.03 -4.87
C PHE A 7 2.88 -7.55 -5.71
N LYS A 8 2.74 -8.06 -6.94
CA LYS A 8 1.58 -7.81 -7.81
C LYS A 8 0.29 -8.31 -7.17
N SER A 9 0.28 -9.53 -6.64
CA SER A 9 -0.89 -10.08 -5.95
C SER A 9 -1.26 -9.25 -4.72
N ALA A 10 -0.27 -8.84 -3.92
CA ALA A 10 -0.51 -8.00 -2.74
C ALA A 10 -1.13 -6.63 -3.12
N LEU A 11 -0.68 -6.03 -4.23
CA LEU A 11 -1.27 -4.80 -4.77
C LEU A 11 -2.70 -4.99 -5.24
N VAL A 12 -2.99 -6.05 -6.00
CA VAL A 12 -4.35 -6.35 -6.49
C VAL A 12 -5.31 -6.63 -5.33
N SER A 13 -4.84 -7.34 -4.30
CA SER A 13 -5.63 -7.62 -3.10
C SER A 13 -5.67 -6.46 -2.09
N GLU A 14 -5.05 -5.31 -2.41
CA GLU A 14 -4.89 -4.16 -1.52
C GLU A 14 -4.36 -4.52 -0.11
N ASN A 15 -3.54 -5.58 0.00
CA ASN A 15 -3.06 -6.10 1.28
C ASN A 15 -1.82 -5.31 1.73
N LEU A 16 -2.07 -4.24 2.51
CA LEU A 16 -1.04 -3.30 2.95
C LEU A 16 0.06 -3.97 3.78
N ASP A 17 -0.27 -4.90 4.68
CA ASP A 17 0.71 -5.60 5.52
C ASP A 17 1.65 -6.46 4.67
N ARG A 18 1.10 -7.13 3.64
CA ARG A 18 1.91 -7.93 2.73
C ARG A 18 2.79 -7.05 1.83
N ILE A 19 2.27 -5.91 1.37
CA ILE A 19 3.05 -4.92 0.60
C ILE A 19 4.22 -4.41 1.45
N GLU A 20 3.97 -4.00 2.69
CA GLU A 20 5.01 -3.53 3.61
C GLU A 20 6.07 -4.60 3.88
N TYR A 21 5.63 -5.83 4.16
CA TYR A 21 6.55 -6.97 4.34
C TYR A 21 7.45 -7.17 3.11
N LEU A 22 6.88 -7.15 1.91
CA LEU A 22 7.63 -7.37 0.66
C LEU A 22 8.60 -6.22 0.36
N ILE A 23 8.23 -4.97 0.65
CA ILE A 23 9.13 -3.80 0.53
C ILE A 23 10.32 -3.94 1.49
N ASN A 24 10.06 -4.31 2.74
CA ASN A 24 11.12 -4.49 3.75
C ASN A 24 12.00 -5.72 3.48
N ASN A 25 11.48 -6.71 2.74
CA ASN A 25 12.19 -7.93 2.35
C ASN A 25 12.49 -7.92 0.84
N TYR A 26 13.01 -6.79 0.36
CA TYR A 26 13.35 -6.62 -1.05
C TYR A 26 14.44 -7.62 -1.50
N PRO A 27 14.27 -8.32 -2.63
CA PRO A 27 15.23 -9.30 -3.10
C PRO A 27 16.53 -8.60 -3.56
N PRO A 28 17.71 -9.13 -3.19
CA PRO A 28 18.99 -8.51 -3.52
C PRO A 28 19.38 -8.62 -4.99
N LYS A 29 18.68 -9.45 -5.77
CA LYS A 29 18.89 -9.62 -7.21
C LYS A 29 17.54 -9.62 -7.92
N LEU A 30 17.35 -8.62 -8.76
CA LEU A 30 16.29 -8.56 -9.75
C LEU A 30 16.93 -8.29 -11.11
N SER A 31 16.36 -8.84 -12.16
CA SER A 31 16.70 -8.46 -13.52
C SER A 31 16.29 -7.01 -13.80
N GLN A 32 16.87 -6.40 -14.83
CA GLN A 32 16.55 -5.02 -15.20
C GLN A 32 15.06 -4.83 -15.54
N GLU A 33 14.45 -5.80 -16.21
CA GLU A 33 13.01 -5.80 -16.52
C GLU A 33 12.15 -5.85 -15.23
N GLU A 34 12.57 -6.66 -14.25
CA GLU A 34 11.89 -6.74 -12.96
C GLU A 34 12.05 -5.45 -12.15
N LEU A 35 13.19 -4.76 -12.26
CA LEU A 35 13.41 -3.45 -11.62
C LEU A 35 12.48 -2.37 -12.18
N GLU A 36 12.34 -2.27 -13.50
CA GLU A 36 11.44 -1.32 -14.16
C GLU A 36 9.97 -1.59 -13.81
N CYS A 37 9.59 -2.87 -13.77
CA CYS A 37 8.27 -3.29 -13.34
C CYS A 37 8.03 -2.91 -11.86
N THR A 38 9.00 -3.17 -10.99
CA THR A 38 8.90 -2.87 -9.55
C THR A 38 8.78 -1.38 -9.29
N ALA A 39 9.53 -0.53 -10.01
CA ALA A 39 9.42 0.93 -9.89
C ALA A 39 8.00 1.43 -10.20
N SER A 40 7.38 0.88 -11.25
CA SER A 40 5.99 1.20 -11.62
C SER A 40 5.00 0.71 -10.55
N LEU A 41 5.20 -0.49 -10.01
CA LEU A 41 4.35 -1.06 -8.97
C LEU A 41 4.45 -0.31 -7.64
N LEU A 42 5.64 0.17 -7.27
CA LEU A 42 5.85 1.01 -6.09
C LEU A 42 5.07 2.34 -6.18
N LYS A 43 4.97 2.92 -7.38
CA LYS A 43 4.14 4.11 -7.59
C LYS A 43 2.66 3.80 -7.32
N GLY A 44 2.17 2.66 -7.82
CA GLY A 44 0.81 2.18 -7.53
C GLY A 44 0.58 1.93 -6.05
N ALA A 45 1.57 1.36 -5.34
CA ALA A 45 1.53 1.19 -3.89
C ALA A 45 1.36 2.54 -3.17
N ILE A 46 2.17 3.54 -3.53
CA ILE A 46 2.09 4.88 -2.93
C ILE A 46 0.71 5.51 -3.13
N GLU A 47 0.12 5.37 -4.32
CA GLU A 47 -1.22 5.88 -4.61
C GLU A 47 -2.29 5.17 -3.77
N LEU A 48 -2.18 3.85 -3.61
CA LEU A 48 -3.05 3.06 -2.75
C LEU A 48 -2.95 3.52 -1.28
N PHE A 49 -1.74 3.67 -0.74
CA PHE A 49 -1.53 4.16 0.63
C PHE A 49 -2.11 5.56 0.83
N LYS A 50 -1.91 6.48 -0.11
CA LYS A 50 -2.50 7.83 -0.07
C LYS A 50 -4.03 7.80 -0.08
N LYS A 51 -4.64 6.94 -0.90
CA LYS A 51 -6.08 6.76 -0.95
C LYS A 51 -6.63 6.28 0.41
N LYS A 52 -6.02 5.23 0.98
CA LYS A 52 -6.41 4.70 2.29
C LYS A 52 -6.21 5.71 3.42
N GLN A 53 -5.12 6.49 3.40
CA GLN A 53 -4.93 7.59 4.35
C GLN A 53 -6.05 8.64 4.28
N LYS A 54 -6.46 9.02 3.07
CA LYS A 54 -7.55 9.97 2.88
C LYS A 54 -8.89 9.42 3.36
N GLU A 55 -9.18 8.15 3.09
CA GLU A 55 -10.38 7.46 3.60
C GLU A 55 -10.38 7.44 5.13
N LEU A 56 -9.25 7.10 5.76
CA LEU A 56 -9.11 7.09 7.21
C LEU A 56 -9.30 8.48 7.82
N GLU A 57 -8.74 9.53 7.21
CA GLU A 57 -8.91 10.91 7.67
C GLU A 57 -10.38 11.34 7.65
N VAL A 58 -11.12 10.96 6.60
CA VAL A 58 -12.56 11.22 6.50
C VAL A 58 -13.32 10.54 7.63
N GLU A 59 -13.06 9.25 7.90
CA GLU A 59 -13.70 8.52 8.98
C GLU A 59 -13.33 9.09 10.37
N LEU A 60 -12.06 9.44 10.60
CA LEU A 60 -11.63 10.10 11.82
C LEU A 60 -12.33 11.45 12.02
N ASN A 61 -12.51 12.23 10.95
CA ASN A 61 -13.24 13.49 11.01
C ASN A 61 -14.72 13.31 11.33
N LYS A 62 -15.37 12.25 10.83
CA LYS A 62 -16.75 11.89 11.22
C LYS A 62 -16.82 11.57 12.71
N VAL A 63 -15.91 10.73 13.22
CA VAL A 63 -15.84 10.38 14.65
C VAL A 63 -15.58 11.60 15.52
N LYS A 64 -14.66 12.49 15.13
CA LYS A 64 -14.40 13.76 15.85
C LYS A 64 -15.63 14.65 15.90
N LYS A 65 -16.39 14.76 14.80
CA LYS A 65 -17.64 15.53 14.78
C LYS A 65 -18.68 14.88 15.69
N ALA A 66 -18.87 13.57 15.63
CA ALA A 66 -19.80 12.86 16.51
C ALA A 66 -19.51 13.12 18.00
N LYS A 67 -18.24 13.02 18.43
CA LYS A 67 -17.82 13.38 19.79
C LYS A 67 -18.07 14.83 20.18
N LYS A 68 -18.19 15.75 19.20
CA LYS A 68 -18.37 17.19 19.46
C LYS A 68 -19.85 17.57 19.63
N TYR A 69 -20.78 16.71 19.23
CA TYR A 69 -22.23 16.90 19.39
C TYR A 69 -22.84 15.96 20.44
N ASP A 70 -22.01 15.20 21.16
CA ASP A 70 -22.39 14.33 22.29
C ASP A 70 -22.28 15.05 23.66
N LEU A 71 -22.24 16.40 23.64
CA LEU A 71 -22.28 17.32 24.78
C LEU A 71 -23.44 18.31 24.59
#